data_AF-A0A0B6ZET9-F1
#
_entry.id   AF-A0A0B6ZET9-F1
#
_cell.length_a   1.000
_cell.length_b   1.000
_cell.length_c   1.000
_cell.angle_alpha   90.00
_cell.angle_beta   90.00
_cell.angle_gamma   90.00
#
_symmetry.space_group_name_H-M   'P 1'
#
loop_
_entity.id
_entity.type
_entity.pdbx_description
1 polymer ?
#
loop_
_entity_poly.entity_id
_entity_poly.type
_entity_poly.pdbx_seq_one_letter_code
_entity_poly.pdbx_strand_id
1 'polypeptide(L)'
;LDFLIDSCQDCMCAPERSYPVYLLTPVVAHILSRPEQINSVEKTIRLIRLLSVLHSDKHSRELLSSHLKIEVVAKLVEKHLSQRSVSYAATDNSSDGEDSIKELGYQCVLLLLDLAMKVRKSVPGLVEYLESTLKETRLMDYLALGLTSVSQEQVEISLRLLCLTLGLDNARPDVVLCGSIACLNKQKQSSKRMKVYSDSPQKPASTSDILSSKENRPGPLMSTNSVFNMEHRSKAVLDKDEPSVEALIERMEGIIGSKDTKTVEVIEVFEHHIRSLQIKEEHLNNLLEAKSMALTQADRVIAQLRGRQASHSAEMKKLQNVLKESERRIEQVVTQMNDMKIEADRMQSQFEAQIDRKKEDLEALCQEKDEITEKCGELEEQLTGCKQENKTLSNLMGTLQDAHEALKEQYSISCSQTKQLEEERKSLSRQLKEKDAMLQKQSITLQNLQSKYKETE
;
A
#
# COMPACT_ATOMS: atom_id res chain seq x y z
N LEU A 1 15.19 -18.14 3.66
CA LEU A 1 14.08 -18.28 4.63
C LEU A 1 13.08 -19.31 4.13
N ASP A 2 12.63 -19.27 2.88
CA ASP A 2 11.68 -20.26 2.35
C ASP A 2 12.22 -21.69 2.43
N PHE A 3 13.48 -21.91 2.02
CA PHE A 3 14.17 -23.19 2.24
C PHE A 3 14.14 -23.66 3.71
N LEU A 4 14.28 -22.74 4.67
CA LEU A 4 14.21 -23.08 6.10
C LEU A 4 12.78 -23.42 6.52
N ILE A 5 11.77 -22.73 5.98
CA ILE A 5 10.35 -23.02 6.25
C ILE A 5 10.05 -24.44 5.75
N ASP A 6 10.39 -24.75 4.52
CA ASP A 6 10.14 -26.07 3.89
C ASP A 6 10.90 -27.17 4.65
N SER A 7 12.19 -26.96 4.93
CA SER A 7 13.00 -27.92 5.69
C SER A 7 12.46 -28.14 7.10
N CYS A 8 12.04 -27.08 7.80
CA CYS A 8 11.44 -27.21 9.12
C CYS A 8 10.10 -27.94 9.05
N GLN A 9 9.27 -27.66 8.05
CA GLN A 9 7.98 -28.32 7.87
C GLN A 9 8.15 -29.82 7.59
N ASP A 10 9.10 -30.20 6.74
CA ASP A 10 9.43 -31.59 6.45
C ASP A 10 9.97 -32.31 7.70
N CYS A 11 10.87 -31.67 8.45
CA CYS A 11 11.35 -32.21 9.73
C CYS A 11 10.24 -32.38 10.78
N MET A 12 9.24 -31.51 10.78
CA MET A 12 8.11 -31.58 11.72
C MET A 12 7.07 -32.65 11.33
N CYS A 13 6.98 -32.98 10.05
CA CYS A 13 6.11 -34.03 9.52
C CYS A 13 6.76 -35.43 9.58
N ALA A 14 8.09 -35.51 9.69
CA ALA A 14 8.81 -36.77 9.79
C ALA A 14 8.57 -37.46 11.16
N PRO A 15 8.40 -38.80 11.19
CA PRO A 15 8.21 -39.56 12.43
C PRO A 15 9.45 -39.56 13.33
N GLU A 16 10.64 -39.37 12.75
CA GLU A 16 11.91 -39.23 13.47
C GLU A 16 12.21 -37.75 13.76
N ARG A 17 11.83 -37.28 14.95
CA ARG A 17 12.12 -35.91 15.44
C ARG A 17 13.60 -35.73 15.83
N SER A 18 14.52 -36.03 14.93
CA SER A 18 15.95 -36.11 15.23
C SER A 18 16.70 -34.76 15.23
N TYR A 19 16.07 -33.67 14.78
CA TYR A 19 16.74 -32.38 14.63
C TYR A 19 16.24 -31.36 15.66
N PRO A 20 17.12 -30.64 16.38
CA PRO A 20 16.75 -29.65 17.38
C PRO A 20 16.32 -28.33 16.72
N VAL A 21 15.31 -28.40 15.84
CA VAL A 21 14.76 -27.26 15.10
C VAL A 21 14.23 -26.18 16.05
N TYR A 22 13.83 -26.56 17.27
CA TYR A 22 13.41 -25.66 18.33
C TYR A 22 14.46 -24.59 18.70
N LEU A 23 15.76 -24.83 18.46
CA LEU A 23 16.84 -23.86 18.69
C LEU A 23 16.75 -22.62 17.80
N LEU A 24 16.02 -22.69 16.68
CA LEU A 24 15.78 -21.53 15.82
C LEU A 24 14.72 -20.59 16.40
N THR A 25 13.84 -21.07 17.29
CA THR A 25 12.73 -20.30 17.84
C THR A 25 13.17 -19.00 18.54
N PRO A 26 14.16 -19.02 19.47
CA PRO A 26 14.63 -17.81 20.13
C PRO A 26 15.27 -16.81 19.15
N VAL A 27 16.01 -17.31 18.15
CA VAL A 27 16.70 -16.49 17.16
C VAL A 27 15.68 -15.74 16.28
N VAL A 28 14.69 -16.46 15.77
CA VAL A 28 13.64 -15.89 14.91
C VAL A 28 12.75 -14.92 15.70
N ALA A 29 12.39 -15.26 16.94
CA ALA A 29 11.63 -14.38 17.83
C ALA A 29 12.43 -13.10 18.18
N HIS A 30 13.74 -13.21 18.38
CA HIS A 30 14.60 -12.05 18.64
C HIS A 30 14.70 -11.12 17.43
N ILE A 31 14.81 -11.67 16.22
CA ILE A 31 14.82 -10.88 14.98
C ILE A 31 13.50 -10.12 14.82
N LEU A 32 12.36 -10.78 15.05
CA LEU A 32 11.04 -10.14 15.00
C LEU A 32 10.85 -9.07 16.11
N SER A 33 11.53 -9.20 17.24
CA SER A 33 11.52 -8.22 18.33
C SER A 33 12.24 -6.91 17.99
N ARG A 34 12.99 -6.85 16.88
CA ARG A 34 13.70 -5.66 16.40
C ARG A 34 13.15 -5.21 15.04
N PRO A 35 11.90 -4.71 14.98
CA PRO A 35 11.23 -4.34 13.73
C PRO A 35 11.87 -3.15 12.99
N GLU A 36 12.78 -2.42 13.64
CA GLU A 36 13.60 -1.33 13.07
C GLU A 36 14.70 -1.85 12.14
N GLN A 37 15.13 -3.10 12.33
CA GLN A 37 16.20 -3.73 11.53
C GLN A 37 15.65 -4.48 10.30
N ILE A 38 14.33 -4.68 10.23
CA ILE A 38 13.66 -5.39 9.14
C ILE A 38 13.10 -4.35 8.15
N ASN A 39 13.90 -4.02 7.13
CA ASN A 39 13.52 -3.04 6.11
C ASN A 39 12.48 -3.55 5.08
N SER A 40 12.09 -4.83 5.12
CA SER A 40 11.19 -5.44 4.12
C SER A 40 10.04 -6.20 4.78
N VAL A 41 8.80 -5.88 4.39
CA VAL A 41 7.56 -6.55 4.82
C VAL A 41 7.58 -8.04 4.46
N GLU A 42 8.15 -8.38 3.30
CA GLU A 42 8.28 -9.75 2.82
C GLU A 42 9.16 -10.60 3.74
N LYS A 43 10.26 -10.03 4.27
CA LYS A 43 11.10 -10.72 5.26
C LYS A 43 10.32 -10.97 6.55
N THR A 44 9.52 -10.00 7.00
CA THR A 44 8.65 -10.15 8.18
C THR A 44 7.64 -11.29 7.97
N ILE A 45 6.98 -11.36 6.81
CA ILE A 45 6.05 -12.44 6.45
C ILE A 45 6.74 -13.81 6.53
N ARG A 46 7.92 -13.95 5.93
CA ARG A 46 8.67 -15.21 5.94
C ARG A 46 9.07 -15.63 7.37
N LEU A 47 9.46 -14.68 8.22
CA LEU A 47 9.78 -14.96 9.63
C LEU A 47 8.54 -15.40 10.42
N ILE A 48 7.39 -14.76 10.21
CA ILE A 48 6.11 -15.13 10.86
C ILE A 48 5.67 -16.55 10.43
N ARG A 49 5.82 -16.88 9.14
CA ARG A 49 5.55 -18.23 8.63
C ARG A 49 6.46 -19.28 9.27
N LEU A 50 7.76 -18.99 9.38
CA LEU A 50 8.71 -19.87 10.05
C LEU A 50 8.31 -20.09 11.52
N LEU A 51 7.97 -19.03 12.27
CA LEU A 51 7.47 -19.19 13.65
C LEU A 51 6.17 -20.00 13.73
N SER A 52 5.28 -19.85 12.76
CA SER A 52 4.04 -20.61 12.70
C SER A 52 4.28 -22.11 12.49
N VAL A 53 5.27 -22.48 11.68
CA VAL A 53 5.72 -23.88 11.51
C VAL A 53 6.34 -24.39 12.81
N LEU A 54 7.26 -23.61 13.40
CA LEU A 54 7.94 -23.97 14.65
C LEU A 54 6.97 -24.16 15.82
N HIS A 55 5.88 -23.39 15.88
CA HIS A 55 4.82 -23.54 16.90
C HIS A 55 4.16 -24.93 16.91
N SER A 56 4.30 -25.74 15.86
CA SER A 56 3.74 -27.10 15.83
C SER A 56 4.44 -28.04 16.82
N ASP A 57 5.69 -27.74 17.20
CA ASP A 57 6.43 -28.53 18.20
C ASP A 57 6.11 -28.11 19.64
N LYS A 58 6.16 -29.06 20.58
CA LYS A 58 5.91 -28.75 22.00
C LYS A 58 7.02 -27.90 22.61
N HIS A 59 8.30 -28.20 22.36
CA HIS A 59 9.42 -27.44 22.94
C HIS A 59 9.55 -26.05 22.33
N SER A 60 9.35 -25.94 21.01
CA SER A 60 9.28 -24.64 20.34
C SER A 60 8.14 -23.76 20.89
N ARG A 61 6.99 -24.32 21.27
CA ARG A 61 5.91 -23.54 21.91
C ARG A 61 6.31 -22.93 23.23
N GLU A 62 6.99 -23.70 24.07
CA GLU A 62 7.49 -23.24 25.36
C GLU A 62 8.54 -22.13 25.16
N LEU A 63 9.50 -22.32 24.25
CA LEU A 63 10.50 -21.30 23.92
C LEU A 63 9.89 -20.05 23.26
N LEU A 64 8.88 -20.22 22.39
CA LEU A 64 8.20 -19.09 21.78
C LEU A 64 7.47 -18.25 22.83
N SER A 65 6.89 -18.91 23.84
CA SER A 65 6.21 -18.22 24.94
C SER A 65 7.13 -17.38 25.81
N SER A 66 8.40 -17.77 25.97
CA SER A 66 9.39 -17.00 26.73
C SER A 66 10.01 -15.85 25.93
N HIS A 67 10.01 -15.93 24.60
CA HIS A 67 10.72 -14.98 23.74
C HIS A 67 9.82 -14.02 22.96
N LEU A 68 8.59 -14.42 22.60
CA LEU A 68 7.63 -13.56 21.92
C LEU A 68 6.77 -12.82 22.95
N LYS A 69 6.99 -11.51 23.08
CA LYS A 69 6.20 -10.67 23.97
C LYS A 69 5.06 -9.98 23.24
N ILE A 70 4.03 -9.60 24.00
CA ILE A 70 2.86 -8.90 23.49
C ILE A 70 3.22 -7.55 22.85
N GLU A 71 4.23 -6.83 23.37
CA GLU A 71 4.62 -5.53 22.82
C GLU A 71 5.20 -5.65 21.42
N VAL A 72 5.82 -6.79 21.08
CA VAL A 72 6.38 -7.05 19.75
C VAL A 72 5.26 -7.23 18.74
N VAL A 73 4.27 -8.05 19.08
CA VAL A 73 3.09 -8.27 18.24
C VAL A 73 2.32 -6.96 18.07
N ALA A 74 2.08 -6.24 19.16
CA ALA A 74 1.35 -4.97 19.13
C ALA A 74 2.06 -3.90 18.28
N LYS A 75 3.38 -3.74 18.42
CA LYS A 75 4.17 -2.80 17.61
C LYS A 75 4.14 -3.16 16.12
N LEU A 76 4.25 -4.44 15.77
CA LEU A 76 4.24 -4.89 14.37
C LEU A 76 2.84 -4.74 13.74
N VAL A 77 1.79 -5.09 14.46
CA VAL A 77 0.40 -4.88 14.01
C VAL A 77 0.14 -3.39 13.82
N GLU A 78 0.44 -2.54 14.81
CA GLU A 78 0.23 -1.08 14.69
C GLU A 78 1.09 -0.45 13.59
N LYS A 79 2.34 -0.90 13.40
CA LYS A 79 3.19 -0.44 12.29
C LYS A 79 2.53 -0.67 10.93
N HIS A 80 1.89 -1.82 10.72
CA HIS A 80 1.24 -2.17 9.45
C HIS A 80 -0.22 -1.71 9.34
N LEU A 81 -0.94 -1.53 10.45
CA LEU A 81 -2.27 -0.89 10.49
C LEU A 81 -2.18 0.63 10.29
N SER A 82 -1.10 1.27 10.77
CA SER A 82 -0.85 2.71 10.60
C SER A 82 -0.33 3.08 9.22
N GLN A 83 0.21 2.11 8.46
CA GLN A 83 0.53 2.25 7.04
C GLN A 83 -0.78 2.27 6.22
N ARG A 84 -1.47 3.41 6.29
CA ARG A 84 -2.80 3.68 5.78
C ARG A 84 -2.87 3.51 4.25
N SER A 85 -3.56 2.48 3.76
CA SER A 85 -4.12 2.45 2.39
C SER A 85 -5.12 1.30 2.12
N VAL A 86 -5.97 0.95 3.09
CA VAL A 86 -7.07 -0.01 2.84
C VAL A 86 -8.44 0.70 2.77
N SER A 87 -8.46 1.99 2.43
CA SER A 87 -9.71 2.66 2.05
C SER A 87 -9.92 2.46 0.54
N TYR A 88 -10.36 1.26 0.15
CA TYR A 88 -10.74 0.90 -1.22
C TYR A 88 -11.95 1.70 -1.75
N ALA A 89 -12.50 2.61 -0.95
CA ALA A 89 -13.71 3.36 -1.27
C ALA A 89 -13.51 4.56 -2.23
N ALA A 90 -12.29 5.07 -2.44
CA ALA A 90 -12.06 6.16 -3.38
C ALA A 90 -10.55 6.41 -3.57
N THR A 91 -9.99 5.88 -4.66
CA THR A 91 -8.95 6.51 -5.51
C THR A 91 -8.50 5.44 -6.49
N ASP A 92 -9.14 5.48 -7.66
CA ASP A 92 -8.68 4.82 -8.88
C ASP A 92 -7.43 5.59 -9.31
N ASN A 93 -6.25 5.08 -8.93
CA ASN A 93 -4.91 5.39 -9.47
C ASN A 93 -3.86 4.76 -8.56
N SER A 94 -3.36 3.58 -8.92
CA SER A 94 -2.08 3.12 -8.41
C SER A 94 -1.23 2.59 -9.56
N SER A 95 0.01 3.05 -9.57
CA SER A 95 1.09 2.47 -10.34
C SER A 95 1.34 1.04 -9.85
N ASP A 96 1.74 0.16 -10.77
CA ASP A 96 1.98 -1.29 -10.58
C ASP A 96 2.89 -1.64 -9.37
N GLY A 97 3.64 -0.67 -8.81
CA GLY A 97 4.52 -0.86 -7.67
C GLY A 97 3.89 -0.63 -6.28
N GLU A 98 2.87 0.22 -6.16
CA GLU A 98 2.24 0.49 -4.85
C GLU A 98 1.32 -0.65 -4.40
N ASP A 99 0.66 -1.32 -5.35
CA ASP A 99 -0.28 -2.40 -5.04
C ASP A 99 0.42 -3.59 -4.38
N SER A 100 1.67 -3.90 -4.77
CA SER A 100 2.46 -4.98 -4.18
C SER A 100 2.79 -4.75 -2.70
N ILE A 101 3.13 -3.51 -2.31
CA ILE A 101 3.45 -3.17 -0.91
C ILE A 101 2.17 -3.23 -0.05
N LYS A 102 1.03 -2.77 -0.60
CA LYS A 102 -0.28 -2.83 0.06
C LYS A 102 -0.74 -4.27 0.23
N GLU A 103 -0.52 -5.12 -0.79
CA GLU A 103 -0.84 -6.54 -0.73
C GLU A 103 -0.03 -7.30 0.34
N LEU A 104 1.27 -7.03 0.42
CA LEU A 104 2.13 -7.60 1.45
C LEU A 104 1.78 -7.08 2.85
N GLY A 105 1.37 -5.82 2.96
CA GLY A 105 0.97 -5.19 4.23
C GLY A 105 -0.18 -5.92 4.91
N TYR A 106 -1.29 -6.15 4.19
CA TYR A 106 -2.43 -6.84 4.80
C TYR A 106 -2.14 -8.31 5.11
N GLN A 107 -1.40 -8.98 4.22
CA GLN A 107 -0.97 -10.36 4.43
C GLN A 107 -0.13 -10.48 5.71
N CYS A 108 0.77 -9.53 5.96
CA CYS A 108 1.58 -9.49 7.17
C CYS A 108 0.71 -9.40 8.43
N VAL A 109 -0.28 -8.49 8.44
CA VAL A 109 -1.21 -8.33 9.59
C VAL A 109 -2.00 -9.61 9.85
N LEU A 110 -2.58 -10.22 8.80
CA LEU A 110 -3.36 -11.45 8.95
C LEU A 110 -2.52 -12.61 9.49
N LEU A 111 -1.30 -12.80 8.96
CA LEU A 111 -0.39 -13.85 9.43
C LEU A 111 0.08 -13.61 10.87
N LEU A 112 0.31 -12.35 11.25
CA LEU A 112 0.73 -11.98 12.59
C LEU A 112 -0.38 -12.23 13.62
N LEU A 113 -1.63 -11.91 13.26
CA LEU A 113 -2.79 -12.21 14.08
C LEU A 113 -3.07 -13.73 14.15
N ASP A 114 -2.84 -14.49 13.08
CA ASP A 114 -2.93 -15.95 13.10
C ASP A 114 -1.87 -16.59 14.00
N LEU A 115 -0.63 -16.09 13.96
CA LEU A 115 0.42 -16.52 14.88
C LEU A 115 0.02 -16.18 16.33
N ALA A 116 -0.47 -14.97 16.58
CA ALA A 116 -0.94 -14.55 17.89
C ALA A 116 -2.08 -15.45 18.40
N MET A 117 -3.02 -15.81 17.53
CA MET A 117 -4.09 -16.78 17.81
C MET A 117 -3.56 -18.16 18.19
N LYS A 118 -2.51 -18.64 17.52
CA LYS A 118 -1.87 -19.93 17.82
C LYS A 118 -1.17 -19.92 19.18
N VAL A 119 -0.47 -18.82 19.52
CA VAL A 119 0.29 -18.68 20.79
C VAL A 119 -0.52 -18.12 21.96
N ARG A 120 -1.80 -17.76 21.77
CA ARG A 120 -2.64 -17.08 22.79
C ARG A 120 -2.75 -17.78 24.14
N LYS A 121 -2.59 -19.11 24.19
CA LYS A 121 -2.61 -19.88 25.44
C LYS A 121 -1.27 -19.84 26.19
N SER A 122 -0.19 -19.56 25.48
CA SER A 122 1.17 -19.62 25.99
C SER A 122 1.71 -18.25 26.41
N VAL A 123 1.24 -17.16 25.76
CA VAL A 123 1.67 -15.79 26.07
C VAL A 123 0.57 -15.07 26.88
N PRO A 124 0.84 -14.64 28.13
CA PRO A 124 -0.16 -13.94 28.95
C PRO A 124 -0.52 -12.56 28.35
N GLY A 125 -1.79 -12.15 28.51
CA GLY A 125 -2.31 -10.88 27.99
C GLY A 125 -2.63 -10.87 26.48
N LEU A 126 -2.16 -11.86 25.72
CA LEU A 126 -2.36 -11.89 24.26
C LEU A 126 -3.83 -12.09 23.86
N VAL A 127 -4.62 -12.78 24.70
CA VAL A 127 -6.07 -12.94 24.50
C VAL A 127 -6.77 -11.58 24.55
N GLU A 128 -6.52 -10.77 25.58
CA GLU A 128 -7.11 -9.44 25.73
C GLU A 128 -6.71 -8.51 24.58
N TYR A 129 -5.45 -8.57 24.15
CA TYR A 129 -4.98 -7.81 23.00
C TYR A 129 -5.62 -8.26 21.68
N LEU A 130 -5.80 -9.57 21.46
CA LEU A 130 -6.51 -10.08 20.28
C LEU A 130 -7.95 -9.58 20.28
N GLU A 131 -8.64 -9.62 21.42
CA GLU A 131 -10.01 -9.12 21.54
C GLU A 131 -10.12 -7.60 21.31
N SER A 132 -9.16 -6.80 21.79
CA SER A 132 -9.15 -5.36 21.54
C SER A 132 -8.86 -5.05 20.07
N THR A 133 -7.89 -5.74 19.48
CA THR A 133 -7.47 -5.54 18.08
C THR A 133 -8.55 -5.99 17.09
N LEU A 134 -9.24 -7.10 17.38
CA LEU A 134 -10.33 -7.60 16.53
C LEU A 134 -11.58 -6.70 16.56
N LYS A 135 -11.71 -5.83 17.57
CA LYS A 135 -12.77 -4.81 17.65
C LYS A 135 -12.44 -3.55 16.85
N GLU A 136 -11.21 -3.40 16.36
CA GLU A 136 -10.84 -2.23 15.57
C GLU A 136 -11.50 -2.27 14.19
N THR A 137 -12.22 -1.20 13.85
CA THR A 137 -12.84 -1.03 12.52
C THR A 137 -11.82 -1.05 11.39
N ARG A 138 -10.59 -0.57 11.64
CA ARG A 138 -9.47 -0.61 10.68
C ARG A 138 -9.16 -2.03 10.20
N LEU A 139 -9.33 -3.04 11.06
CA LEU A 139 -9.03 -4.43 10.71
C LEU A 139 -10.06 -5.02 9.73
N MET A 140 -11.29 -4.49 9.69
CA MET A 140 -12.35 -5.00 8.83
C MET A 140 -11.99 -4.95 7.35
N ASP A 141 -11.29 -3.91 6.92
CA ASP A 141 -10.85 -3.79 5.53
C ASP A 141 -9.76 -4.82 5.19
N TYR A 142 -8.88 -5.13 6.14
CA TYR A 142 -7.85 -6.16 5.99
C TYR A 142 -8.46 -7.57 5.93
N LEU A 143 -9.50 -7.83 6.73
CA LEU A 143 -10.29 -9.06 6.66
C LEU A 143 -11.05 -9.15 5.33
N ALA A 144 -11.63 -8.06 4.83
CA ALA A 144 -12.30 -8.04 3.53
C ALA A 144 -11.33 -8.38 2.39
N LEU A 145 -10.09 -7.88 2.44
CA LEU A 145 -9.05 -8.22 1.49
C LEU A 145 -8.67 -9.69 1.53
N GLY A 146 -8.46 -10.24 2.72
CA GLY A 146 -8.14 -11.65 2.88
C GLY A 146 -9.29 -12.57 2.44
N LEU A 147 -10.54 -12.23 2.75
CA LEU A 147 -11.74 -12.98 2.35
C LEU A 147 -12.01 -12.95 0.85
N THR A 148 -11.60 -11.89 0.17
CA THR A 148 -11.74 -11.77 -1.29
C THR A 148 -10.48 -12.20 -2.04
N SER A 149 -9.44 -12.65 -1.34
CA SER A 149 -8.16 -13.04 -1.94
C SER A 149 -8.28 -14.29 -2.83
N VAL A 150 -7.31 -14.45 -3.73
CA VAL A 150 -7.14 -15.67 -4.55
C VAL A 150 -6.43 -16.77 -3.73
N SER A 151 -5.65 -16.40 -2.71
CA SER A 151 -4.92 -17.37 -1.88
C SER A 151 -5.85 -18.03 -0.86
N GLN A 152 -5.96 -19.36 -0.94
CA GLN A 152 -6.72 -20.16 0.02
C GLN A 152 -6.26 -19.94 1.47
N GLU A 153 -4.94 -19.82 1.70
CA GLU A 153 -4.35 -19.60 3.03
C GLU A 153 -4.90 -18.30 3.66
N GLN A 154 -4.94 -17.22 2.87
CA GLN A 154 -5.41 -15.92 3.36
C GLN A 154 -6.90 -15.92 3.65
N VAL A 155 -7.70 -16.60 2.82
CA VAL A 155 -9.14 -16.76 3.03
C VAL A 155 -9.39 -17.55 4.33
N GLU A 156 -8.66 -18.65 4.54
CA GLU A 156 -8.82 -19.49 5.73
C GLU A 156 -8.46 -18.74 7.02
N ILE A 157 -7.32 -18.03 7.03
CA ILE A 157 -6.91 -17.19 8.15
C ILE A 157 -7.97 -16.13 8.44
N SER A 158 -8.46 -15.45 7.40
CA SER A 158 -9.45 -14.37 7.55
C SER A 158 -10.79 -14.90 8.07
N LEU A 159 -11.25 -16.05 7.58
CA LEU A 159 -12.45 -16.71 8.10
C LEU A 159 -12.28 -17.12 9.56
N ARG A 160 -11.11 -17.66 9.94
CA ARG A 160 -10.82 -18.07 11.31
C ARG A 160 -10.81 -16.88 12.26
N LEU A 161 -10.20 -15.77 11.86
CA LEU A 161 -10.20 -14.52 12.61
C LEU A 161 -11.61 -13.93 12.71
N LEU A 162 -12.38 -13.92 11.61
CA LEU A 162 -13.77 -13.46 11.60
C LEU A 162 -14.66 -14.29 12.54
N CYS A 163 -14.53 -15.61 12.52
CA CYS A 163 -15.25 -16.49 13.45
C CYS A 163 -14.90 -16.19 14.90
N LEU A 164 -13.65 -15.82 15.19
CA LEU A 164 -13.25 -15.37 16.53
C LEU A 164 -13.97 -14.06 16.90
N THR A 165 -13.97 -13.07 15.99
CA THR A 165 -14.65 -11.78 16.19
C THR A 165 -16.15 -11.94 16.43
N LEU A 166 -16.80 -12.84 15.69
CA LEU A 166 -18.23 -13.15 15.85
C LEU A 166 -18.55 -13.83 17.19
N GLY A 167 -17.57 -14.50 17.80
CA GLY A 167 -17.69 -15.13 19.11
C GLY A 167 -17.44 -14.20 20.29
N LEU A 168 -17.08 -12.92 20.07
CA LEU A 168 -16.85 -11.94 21.13
C LEU A 168 -18.16 -11.26 21.54
N ASP A 169 -18.31 -10.99 22.84
CA ASP A 169 -19.45 -10.21 23.35
C ASP A 169 -19.43 -8.79 22.74
N ASN A 170 -20.55 -8.40 22.12
CA ASN A 170 -20.75 -7.22 21.24
C ASN A 170 -20.38 -7.39 19.76
N ALA A 171 -20.25 -8.61 19.24
CA ALA A 171 -20.09 -8.85 17.81
C ALA A 171 -21.24 -8.23 16.99
N ARG A 172 -20.93 -7.20 16.21
CA ARG A 172 -21.82 -6.70 15.16
C ARG A 172 -21.37 -7.32 13.84
N PRO A 173 -22.27 -7.92 13.03
CA PRO A 173 -21.96 -8.15 11.64
C PRO A 173 -21.79 -6.78 11.00
N ASP A 174 -20.53 -6.39 10.81
CA ASP A 174 -20.20 -5.02 10.47
C ASP A 174 -20.66 -4.76 9.03
N VAL A 175 -21.63 -3.86 8.87
CA VAL A 175 -22.10 -3.40 7.54
C VAL A 175 -20.91 -2.89 6.73
N VAL A 176 -19.89 -2.35 7.42
CA VAL A 176 -18.62 -1.94 6.83
C VAL A 176 -17.90 -3.11 6.17
N LEU A 177 -17.73 -4.25 6.87
CA LEU A 177 -17.08 -5.45 6.31
C LEU A 177 -17.81 -5.96 5.06
N CYS A 178 -19.14 -6.09 5.13
CA CYS A 178 -19.95 -6.52 3.99
C CYS A 178 -19.83 -5.54 2.80
N GLY A 179 -19.81 -4.24 3.08
CA GLY A 179 -19.58 -3.19 2.09
C GLY A 179 -18.20 -3.30 1.44
N SER A 180 -17.15 -3.47 2.23
CA SER A 180 -15.77 -3.64 1.74
C SER A 180 -15.62 -4.91 0.90
N ILE A 181 -16.21 -6.05 1.32
CA ILE A 181 -16.24 -7.29 0.52
C ILE A 181 -16.95 -7.09 -0.82
N ALA A 182 -18.13 -6.47 -0.82
CA ALA A 182 -18.90 -6.22 -2.03
C ALA A 182 -18.15 -5.29 -3.01
N CYS A 183 -17.50 -4.24 -2.49
CA CYS A 183 -16.68 -3.32 -3.26
C CYS A 183 -15.47 -4.03 -3.90
N LEU A 184 -14.70 -4.78 -3.10
CA LEU A 184 -13.52 -5.52 -3.55
C LEU A 184 -13.87 -6.57 -4.61
N ASN A 185 -14.98 -7.30 -4.42
CA ASN A 185 -15.44 -8.27 -5.41
C ASN A 185 -15.87 -7.61 -6.72
N LYS A 186 -16.53 -6.45 -6.66
CA LYS A 186 -16.90 -5.66 -7.86
C LYS A 186 -15.66 -5.20 -8.62
N GLN A 187 -14.64 -4.72 -7.91
CA GLN A 187 -13.37 -4.30 -8.50
C GLN A 187 -12.62 -5.47 -9.17
N LYS A 188 -12.52 -6.63 -8.49
CA LYS A 188 -11.89 -7.82 -9.08
C LYS A 188 -12.64 -8.32 -10.32
N GLN A 189 -13.97 -8.18 -10.34
CA GLN A 189 -14.76 -8.51 -11.53
C GLN A 189 -14.53 -7.55 -12.70
N SER A 190 -14.37 -6.23 -12.46
CA SER A 190 -14.02 -5.27 -13.52
C SER A 190 -12.60 -5.50 -14.06
N SER A 191 -11.62 -5.77 -13.20
CA SER A 191 -10.25 -6.10 -13.65
C SER A 191 -10.18 -7.40 -14.45
N LYS A 192 -10.98 -8.42 -14.09
CA LYS A 192 -11.10 -9.67 -14.87
C LYS A 192 -11.74 -9.45 -16.24
N ARG A 193 -12.68 -8.50 -16.37
CA ARG A 193 -13.27 -8.14 -17.68
C ARG A 193 -12.31 -7.35 -18.56
N MET A 194 -11.48 -6.47 -17.99
CA MET A 194 -10.46 -5.72 -18.75
C MET A 194 -9.34 -6.62 -19.32
N LYS A 195 -8.89 -7.64 -18.60
CA LYS A 195 -7.85 -8.57 -19.09
C LYS A 195 -8.30 -9.46 -20.24
N VAL A 196 -9.61 -9.63 -20.47
CA VAL A 196 -10.16 -10.38 -21.61
C VAL A 196 -10.12 -9.55 -22.91
N TYR A 197 -9.97 -8.23 -22.82
CA TYR A 197 -9.89 -7.33 -23.99
C TYR A 197 -8.46 -7.06 -24.48
N SER A 198 -7.42 -7.44 -23.73
CA SER A 198 -6.02 -7.18 -24.08
C SER A 198 -5.32 -8.31 -24.85
N ASP A 199 -5.89 -9.52 -24.90
CA ASP A 199 -5.32 -10.68 -25.61
C ASP A 199 -6.32 -11.24 -26.63
N SER A 200 -6.61 -10.49 -27.69
CA SER A 200 -7.21 -11.01 -28.92
C SER A 200 -7.23 -9.94 -30.03
N PRO A 201 -6.70 -10.21 -31.23
CA PRO A 201 -6.95 -9.38 -32.39
C PRO A 201 -8.28 -9.74 -33.05
N GLN A 202 -9.06 -8.69 -33.35
CA GLN A 202 -10.14 -8.58 -34.33
C GLN A 202 -11.61 -8.89 -33.97
N LYS A 203 -12.40 -7.85 -34.30
CA LYS A 203 -13.80 -7.76 -34.78
C LYS A 203 -14.94 -7.48 -33.78
N PRO A 204 -15.73 -6.40 -34.01
CA PRO A 204 -16.99 -6.20 -33.33
C PRO A 204 -18.13 -6.82 -34.15
N ALA A 205 -18.92 -7.65 -33.49
CA ALA A 205 -20.38 -7.69 -33.54
C ALA A 205 -20.82 -9.11 -33.20
N SER A 206 -21.38 -9.27 -32.00
CA SER A 206 -22.67 -9.93 -31.80
C SER A 206 -22.97 -9.97 -30.32
N THR A 207 -24.01 -9.23 -29.96
CA THR A 207 -24.80 -9.37 -28.75
C THR A 207 -25.38 -10.77 -28.64
N SER A 208 -24.93 -11.56 -27.68
CA SER A 208 -25.74 -12.59 -27.00
C SER A 208 -24.86 -13.27 -25.97
N ASP A 209 -25.23 -13.16 -24.69
CA ASP A 209 -25.28 -14.29 -23.76
C ASP A 209 -25.76 -13.81 -22.39
N ILE A 210 -27.08 -13.85 -22.23
CA ILE A 210 -27.71 -13.93 -20.91
C ILE A 210 -28.29 -15.35 -20.84
N LEU A 211 -27.65 -16.21 -20.04
CA LEU A 211 -28.27 -17.41 -19.54
C LEU A 211 -28.79 -17.19 -18.13
N SER A 212 -29.91 -17.86 -17.88
CA SER A 212 -30.53 -18.19 -16.61
C SER A 212 -31.36 -17.09 -15.94
N SER A 213 -32.68 -17.20 -16.04
CA SER A 213 -33.47 -17.93 -15.04
C SER A 213 -34.93 -18.00 -15.45
N LYS A 214 -35.53 -19.12 -15.03
CA LYS A 214 -36.90 -19.58 -15.23
C LYS A 214 -37.93 -18.49 -14.88
N GLU A 215 -39.03 -18.45 -15.65
CA GLU A 215 -40.40 -18.76 -15.16
C GLU A 215 -41.48 -18.00 -15.97
N ASN A 216 -42.38 -18.80 -16.57
CA ASN A 216 -43.73 -18.46 -17.04
C ASN A 216 -43.95 -17.37 -18.12
N ARG A 217 -43.99 -17.82 -19.37
CA ARG A 217 -44.91 -17.28 -20.40
C ARG A 217 -45.58 -18.44 -21.16
N PRO A 218 -46.90 -18.42 -21.40
CA PRO A 218 -47.49 -19.26 -22.43
C PRO A 218 -47.20 -18.64 -23.81
N GLY A 219 -46.63 -19.43 -24.71
CA GLY A 219 -46.49 -19.07 -26.12
C GLY A 219 -47.83 -19.15 -26.87
N PRO A 220 -47.95 -18.48 -28.03
CA PRO A 220 -49.15 -18.54 -28.86
C PRO A 220 -49.12 -19.83 -29.69
N LEU A 221 -49.99 -20.78 -29.37
CA LEU A 221 -50.32 -21.86 -30.29
C LEU A 221 -51.44 -21.40 -31.21
N MET A 222 -51.09 -21.28 -32.49
CA MET A 222 -52.02 -21.39 -33.60
C MET A 222 -52.72 -22.75 -33.53
N SER A 223 -54.04 -22.77 -33.61
CA SER A 223 -54.73 -23.88 -34.27
C SER A 223 -56.07 -23.40 -34.81
N THR A 224 -56.07 -23.29 -36.13
CA THR A 224 -57.15 -23.55 -37.08
C THR A 224 -58.43 -24.14 -36.48
N ASN A 225 -59.57 -23.51 -36.74
CA ASN A 225 -60.69 -24.23 -37.35
C ASN A 225 -61.61 -23.30 -38.12
N SER A 226 -62.06 -23.85 -39.24
CA SER A 226 -62.88 -23.29 -40.29
C SER A 226 -64.25 -22.85 -39.76
N VAL A 227 -64.67 -21.65 -40.14
CA VAL A 227 -66.08 -21.28 -40.11
C VAL A 227 -66.58 -21.40 -41.54
N PHE A 228 -67.42 -22.42 -41.75
CA PHE A 228 -68.27 -22.56 -42.94
C PHE A 228 -69.11 -21.30 -43.11
N ASN A 229 -68.86 -20.56 -44.19
CA ASN A 229 -69.81 -19.59 -44.74
C ASN A 229 -70.98 -20.38 -45.35
N MET A 230 -72.10 -20.43 -44.64
CA MET A 230 -73.36 -20.94 -45.16
C MET A 230 -74.28 -19.74 -45.43
N GLU A 231 -74.12 -19.15 -46.62
CA GLU A 231 -75.09 -18.22 -47.19
C GLU A 231 -76.35 -19.02 -47.58
N HIS A 232 -77.33 -19.10 -46.69
CA HIS A 232 -78.71 -19.39 -47.08
C HIS A 232 -79.51 -18.09 -47.12
N ARG A 233 -79.46 -17.47 -48.30
CA ARG A 233 -80.35 -16.41 -48.75
C ARG A 233 -81.74 -17.00 -48.97
N SER A 234 -82.54 -17.09 -47.91
CA SER A 234 -83.95 -17.43 -48.02
C SER A 234 -84.72 -16.24 -48.57
N LYS A 235 -85.29 -16.44 -49.76
CA LYS A 235 -86.22 -15.55 -50.47
C LYS A 235 -87.37 -15.14 -49.54
N ALA A 236 -87.47 -13.85 -49.23
CA ALA A 236 -88.72 -13.25 -48.78
C ALA A 236 -89.63 -13.10 -50.01
N VAL A 237 -90.55 -14.05 -50.17
CA VAL A 237 -91.72 -13.90 -51.05
C VAL A 237 -92.68 -12.97 -50.31
N LEU A 238 -92.69 -11.71 -50.73
CA LEU A 238 -93.81 -10.80 -50.52
C LEU A 238 -94.88 -11.18 -51.55
N ASP A 239 -95.79 -12.07 -51.15
CA ASP A 239 -97.14 -12.17 -51.69
C ASP A 239 -98.02 -12.59 -50.53
N LYS A 240 -98.79 -11.62 -50.02
CA LYS A 240 -99.97 -11.87 -49.21
C LYS A 240 -101.06 -10.97 -49.75
N ASP A 241 -101.78 -11.53 -50.72
CA ASP A 241 -103.20 -11.29 -50.89
C ASP A 241 -103.88 -11.30 -49.52
N GLU A 242 -104.66 -10.26 -49.24
CA GLU A 242 -105.60 -10.24 -48.13
C GLU A 242 -106.67 -11.33 -48.34
N PRO A 243 -106.82 -12.32 -47.46
CA PRO A 243 -108.09 -13.01 -47.35
C PRO A 243 -109.00 -12.16 -46.47
N SER A 244 -110.10 -11.69 -47.06
CA SER A 244 -111.24 -11.01 -46.43
C SER A 244 -111.53 -11.57 -45.02
N VAL A 245 -111.73 -10.64 -44.09
CA VAL A 245 -112.01 -10.90 -42.67
C VAL A 245 -113.23 -11.82 -42.50
N GLU A 246 -114.19 -11.79 -43.43
CA GLU A 246 -115.33 -12.70 -43.46
C GLU A 246 -114.93 -14.18 -43.66
N ALA A 247 -113.90 -14.49 -44.46
CA ALA A 247 -113.43 -15.87 -44.69
C ALA A 247 -112.61 -16.43 -43.50
N LEU A 248 -112.16 -15.57 -42.59
CA LEU A 248 -111.51 -15.95 -41.34
C LEU A 248 -112.55 -16.22 -40.24
N ILE A 249 -113.62 -15.44 -40.19
CA ILE A 249 -114.74 -15.60 -39.24
C ILE A 249 -115.46 -16.93 -39.51
N GLU A 250 -115.79 -17.24 -40.76
CA GLU A 250 -116.48 -18.51 -41.12
C GLU A 250 -115.61 -19.75 -40.80
N ARG A 251 -114.29 -19.61 -40.91
CA ARG A 251 -113.34 -20.68 -40.54
C ARG A 251 -113.17 -20.80 -39.03
N MET A 252 -113.26 -19.71 -38.27
CA MET A 252 -113.23 -19.73 -36.80
C MET A 252 -114.53 -20.29 -36.21
N GLU A 253 -115.68 -20.04 -36.83
CA GLU A 253 -116.98 -20.59 -36.40
C GLU A 253 -117.11 -22.09 -36.67
N GLY A 254 -116.62 -22.60 -37.80
CA GLY A 254 -116.54 -24.06 -38.06
C GLY A 254 -115.54 -24.81 -37.17
N ILE A 255 -114.66 -24.07 -36.52
CA ILE A 255 -113.60 -24.56 -35.63
C ILE A 255 -114.09 -24.68 -34.18
N ILE A 256 -115.08 -23.89 -33.76
CA ILE A 256 -115.60 -23.91 -32.39
C ILE A 256 -116.56 -25.11 -32.16
N GLY A 257 -117.18 -25.65 -33.21
CA GLY A 257 -118.15 -26.75 -33.10
C GLY A 257 -117.58 -28.17 -32.94
N SER A 258 -116.25 -28.37 -32.97
CA SER A 258 -115.64 -29.71 -32.83
C SER A 258 -114.26 -29.73 -32.14
N LYS A 259 -113.96 -28.75 -31.28
CA LYS A 259 -112.60 -28.53 -30.74
C LYS A 259 -112.54 -28.16 -29.26
N ASP A 260 -112.38 -29.19 -28.43
CA ASP A 260 -111.75 -29.00 -27.11
C ASP A 260 -110.37 -29.67 -27.04
N THR A 261 -110.10 -30.73 -27.79
CA THR A 261 -108.77 -31.39 -27.80
C THR A 261 -107.75 -30.67 -28.69
N LYS A 262 -108.13 -30.25 -29.89
CA LYS A 262 -107.20 -29.57 -30.83
C LYS A 262 -106.83 -28.15 -30.41
N THR A 263 -107.66 -27.49 -29.61
CA THR A 263 -107.40 -26.15 -29.05
C THR A 263 -106.45 -26.22 -27.87
N VAL A 264 -106.58 -27.23 -27.01
CA VAL A 264 -105.65 -27.49 -25.89
C VAL A 264 -104.25 -27.85 -26.39
N GLU A 265 -104.12 -28.73 -27.39
CA GLU A 265 -102.80 -29.06 -28.00
C GLU A 265 -102.11 -27.83 -28.60
N VAL A 266 -102.86 -26.93 -29.23
CA VAL A 266 -102.32 -25.68 -29.77
C VAL A 266 -101.86 -24.74 -28.65
N ILE A 267 -102.62 -24.64 -27.55
CA ILE A 267 -102.24 -23.86 -26.38
C ILE A 267 -100.96 -24.43 -25.74
N GLU A 268 -100.85 -25.75 -25.57
CA GLU A 268 -99.65 -26.40 -25.03
C GLU A 268 -98.40 -26.14 -25.88
N VAL A 269 -98.53 -26.17 -27.22
CA VAL A 269 -97.44 -25.84 -28.14
C VAL A 269 -97.01 -24.38 -27.98
N PHE A 270 -97.95 -23.44 -27.85
CA PHE A 270 -97.63 -22.04 -27.61
C PHE A 270 -97.01 -21.80 -26.23
N GLU A 271 -97.51 -22.46 -25.18
CA GLU A 271 -96.91 -22.39 -23.84
C GLU A 271 -95.49 -22.96 -23.84
N HIS A 272 -95.27 -24.10 -24.49
CA HIS A 272 -93.93 -24.67 -24.65
C HIS A 272 -93.02 -23.72 -25.44
N HIS A 273 -93.52 -23.07 -26.49
CA HIS A 273 -92.77 -22.06 -27.24
C HIS A 273 -92.42 -20.85 -26.37
N ILE A 274 -93.36 -20.34 -25.57
CA ILE A 274 -93.14 -19.25 -24.62
C ILE A 274 -92.07 -19.65 -23.59
N ARG A 275 -92.16 -20.84 -22.99
CA ARG A 275 -91.13 -21.35 -22.05
C ARG A 275 -89.77 -21.48 -22.73
N SER A 276 -89.73 -21.98 -23.96
CA SER A 276 -88.49 -22.07 -24.74
C SER A 276 -87.90 -20.69 -25.04
N LEU A 277 -88.73 -19.68 -25.34
CA LEU A 277 -88.29 -18.30 -25.51
C LEU A 277 -87.79 -17.69 -24.20
N GLN A 278 -88.46 -17.94 -23.07
CA GLN A 278 -88.02 -17.49 -21.75
C GLN A 278 -86.65 -18.08 -21.37
N ILE A 279 -86.42 -19.38 -21.60
CA ILE A 279 -85.11 -20.01 -21.38
C ILE A 279 -84.03 -19.40 -22.28
N LYS A 280 -84.36 -19.09 -23.55
CA LYS A 280 -83.43 -18.41 -24.46
C LYS A 280 -83.13 -16.98 -24.02
N GLU A 281 -84.13 -16.25 -23.53
CA GLU A 281 -83.98 -14.91 -22.98
C GLU A 281 -83.07 -14.93 -21.73
N GLU A 282 -83.31 -15.87 -20.80
CA GLU A 282 -82.44 -16.07 -19.64
C GLU A 282 -81.00 -16.40 -20.05
N HIS A 283 -80.80 -17.29 -21.03
CA HIS A 283 -79.47 -17.60 -21.54
C HIS A 283 -78.78 -16.39 -22.19
N LEU A 284 -79.51 -15.60 -22.98
CA LEU A 284 -78.99 -14.36 -23.56
C LEU A 284 -78.62 -13.32 -22.50
N ASN A 285 -79.44 -13.19 -21.44
CA ASN A 285 -79.15 -12.31 -20.32
C ASN A 285 -77.88 -12.74 -19.57
N ASN A 286 -77.72 -14.03 -19.27
CA ASN A 286 -76.51 -14.58 -18.65
C ASN A 286 -75.26 -14.35 -19.53
N LEU A 287 -75.38 -14.53 -20.85
CA LEU A 287 -74.29 -14.27 -21.78
C LEU A 287 -73.92 -12.78 -21.84
N LEU A 288 -74.92 -11.91 -21.80
CA LEU A 288 -74.73 -10.46 -21.78
C LEU A 288 -74.05 -10.00 -20.48
N GLU A 289 -74.46 -10.55 -19.34
CA GLU A 289 -73.81 -10.30 -18.04
C GLU A 289 -72.36 -10.78 -18.04
N ALA A 290 -72.09 -12.02 -18.50
CA ALA A 290 -70.74 -12.55 -18.61
C ALA A 290 -69.84 -11.71 -19.52
N LYS A 291 -70.37 -11.22 -20.65
CA LYS A 291 -69.63 -10.33 -21.57
C LYS A 291 -69.37 -8.96 -20.94
N SER A 292 -70.33 -8.40 -20.20
CA SER A 292 -70.16 -7.15 -19.45
C SER A 292 -69.05 -7.29 -18.39
N MET A 293 -69.07 -8.39 -17.61
CA MET A 293 -68.01 -8.68 -16.64
C MET A 293 -66.64 -8.85 -17.31
N ALA A 294 -66.56 -9.60 -18.41
CA ALA A 294 -65.31 -9.77 -19.16
C ALA A 294 -64.77 -8.44 -19.69
N LEU A 295 -65.64 -7.54 -20.16
CA LEU A 295 -65.25 -6.20 -20.62
C LEU A 295 -64.68 -5.36 -19.48
N THR A 296 -65.35 -5.31 -18.32
CA THR A 296 -64.84 -4.58 -17.15
C THR A 296 -63.49 -5.13 -16.65
N GLN A 297 -63.29 -6.46 -16.75
CA GLN A 297 -62.01 -7.09 -16.42
C GLN A 297 -60.92 -6.69 -17.42
N ALA A 298 -61.23 -6.65 -18.72
CA ALA A 298 -60.30 -6.20 -19.74
C ALA A 298 -59.88 -4.73 -19.52
N ASP A 299 -60.84 -3.85 -19.23
CA ASP A 299 -60.55 -2.43 -18.93
C ASP A 299 -59.66 -2.27 -17.70
N ARG A 300 -59.90 -3.06 -16.65
CA ARG A 300 -59.03 -3.08 -15.47
C ARG A 300 -57.59 -3.47 -15.83
N VAL A 301 -57.40 -4.50 -16.66
CA VAL A 301 -56.06 -4.92 -17.11
C VAL A 301 -55.40 -3.84 -17.95
N ILE A 302 -56.14 -3.19 -18.84
CA ILE A 302 -55.63 -2.07 -19.66
C ILE A 302 -55.17 -0.91 -18.77
N ALA A 303 -55.97 -0.52 -17.78
CA ALA A 303 -55.61 0.53 -16.83
C ALA A 303 -54.33 0.17 -16.04
N GLN A 304 -54.22 -1.08 -15.59
CA GLN A 304 -53.02 -1.57 -14.89
C GLN A 304 -51.77 -1.56 -15.78
N LEU A 305 -51.88 -1.98 -17.04
CA LEU A 305 -50.77 -1.95 -17.99
C LEU A 305 -50.31 -0.52 -18.28
N ARG A 306 -51.25 0.41 -18.49
CA ARG A 306 -50.93 1.84 -18.66
C ARG A 306 -50.25 2.43 -17.43
N GLY A 307 -50.73 2.10 -16.24
CA GLY A 307 -50.12 2.53 -14.98
C GLY A 307 -48.69 2.00 -14.82
N ARG A 308 -48.46 0.72 -15.11
CA ARG A 308 -47.12 0.11 -15.10
C ARG A 308 -46.19 0.77 -16.12
N GLN A 309 -46.66 1.00 -17.34
CA GLN A 309 -45.88 1.65 -18.39
C GLN A 309 -45.47 3.08 -17.99
N ALA A 310 -46.39 3.86 -17.41
CA ALA A 310 -46.08 5.20 -16.91
C ALA A 310 -45.05 5.16 -15.77
N SER A 311 -45.19 4.21 -14.84
CA SER A 311 -44.23 3.99 -13.74
C SER A 311 -42.84 3.65 -14.26
N HIS A 312 -42.73 2.69 -15.18
CA HIS A 312 -41.44 2.31 -15.78
C HIS A 312 -40.81 3.45 -16.57
N SER A 313 -41.60 4.24 -17.30
CA SER A 313 -41.08 5.42 -18.01
C SER A 313 -40.54 6.48 -17.04
N ALA A 314 -41.21 6.71 -15.91
CA ALA A 314 -40.74 7.62 -14.87
C ALA A 314 -39.45 7.11 -14.21
N GLU A 315 -39.36 5.81 -13.94
CA GLU A 315 -38.17 5.17 -13.38
C GLU A 315 -36.97 5.24 -14.35
N MET A 316 -37.18 4.97 -15.63
CA MET A 316 -36.14 5.11 -16.67
C MET A 316 -35.61 6.55 -16.74
N LYS A 317 -36.48 7.56 -16.68
CA LYS A 317 -36.06 8.97 -16.63
C LYS A 317 -35.24 9.29 -15.39
N LYS A 318 -35.61 8.75 -14.22
CA LYS A 318 -34.84 8.90 -12.98
C LYS A 318 -33.45 8.28 -13.12
N LEU A 319 -33.36 7.04 -13.62
CA LEU A 319 -32.09 6.36 -13.84
C LEU A 319 -31.20 7.10 -14.84
N GLN A 320 -31.78 7.63 -15.93
CA GLN A 320 -31.05 8.44 -16.90
C GLN A 320 -30.47 9.71 -16.26
N ASN A 321 -31.22 10.40 -15.40
CA ASN A 321 -30.73 11.58 -14.71
C ASN A 321 -29.61 11.24 -13.71
N VAL A 322 -29.74 10.14 -12.97
CA VAL A 322 -28.69 9.66 -12.05
C VAL A 322 -27.42 9.33 -12.83
N LEU A 323 -27.54 8.68 -13.99
CA LEU A 323 -26.40 8.34 -14.84
C LEU A 323 -25.71 9.61 -15.36
N LYS A 324 -26.45 10.57 -15.92
CA LYS A 324 -25.89 11.85 -16.37
C LYS A 324 -25.17 12.62 -15.27
N GLU A 325 -25.75 12.68 -14.08
CA GLU A 325 -25.10 13.36 -12.95
C GLU A 325 -23.87 12.58 -12.46
N SER A 326 -23.88 11.25 -12.53
CA SER A 326 -22.70 10.45 -12.23
C SER A 326 -21.56 10.67 -13.24
N GLU A 327 -21.86 10.73 -14.53
CA GLU A 327 -20.91 11.06 -15.60
C GLU A 327 -20.31 12.45 -15.37
N ARG A 328 -21.15 13.45 -15.09
CA ARG A 328 -20.69 14.82 -14.78
C ARG A 328 -19.74 14.88 -13.59
N ARG A 329 -20.00 14.11 -12.53
CA ARG A 329 -19.10 14.03 -11.37
C ARG A 329 -17.77 13.35 -11.72
N ILE A 330 -17.81 12.30 -12.54
CA ILE A 330 -16.60 11.63 -13.02
C ILE A 330 -15.75 12.61 -13.83
N GLU A 331 -16.35 13.34 -14.77
CA GLU A 331 -15.65 14.37 -15.56
C GLU A 331 -15.00 15.43 -14.66
N GLN A 332 -15.72 15.92 -13.63
CA GLN A 332 -15.18 16.88 -12.67
C GLN A 332 -13.98 16.33 -11.89
N VAL A 333 -14.07 15.09 -11.39
CA VAL A 333 -12.96 14.45 -10.66
C VAL A 333 -11.77 14.25 -11.59
N VAL A 334 -11.99 13.85 -12.84
CA VAL A 334 -10.91 13.70 -13.84
C VAL A 334 -10.24 15.04 -14.12
N THR A 335 -11.00 16.14 -14.25
CA THR A 335 -10.40 17.47 -14.42
C THR A 335 -9.57 17.89 -13.21
N GLN A 336 -10.08 17.70 -11.99
CA GLN A 336 -9.35 18.03 -10.76
C GLN A 336 -8.07 17.21 -10.61
N MET A 337 -8.13 15.92 -10.94
CA MET A 337 -6.98 15.02 -10.91
C MET A 337 -5.91 15.43 -11.91
N ASN A 338 -6.30 15.85 -13.12
CA ASN A 338 -5.37 16.38 -14.12
C ASN A 338 -4.73 17.68 -13.66
N ASP A 339 -5.49 18.60 -13.06
CA ASP A 339 -4.95 19.85 -12.51
C ASP A 339 -3.95 19.57 -11.37
N MET A 340 -4.29 18.66 -10.46
CA MET A 340 -3.39 18.22 -9.39
C MET A 340 -2.12 17.56 -9.93
N LYS A 341 -2.22 16.78 -11.01
CA LYS A 341 -1.06 16.15 -11.65
C LYS A 341 -0.14 17.21 -12.27
N ILE A 342 -0.69 18.18 -13.00
CA ILE A 342 0.09 19.27 -13.60
C ILE A 342 0.80 20.08 -12.51
N GLU A 343 0.11 20.36 -11.40
CA GLU A 343 0.70 21.08 -10.27
C GLU A 343 1.79 20.26 -9.55
N ALA A 344 1.59 18.95 -9.40
CA ALA A 344 2.60 18.05 -8.86
C ALA A 344 3.87 18.01 -9.75
N ASP A 345 3.69 17.87 -11.07
CA ASP A 345 4.80 17.89 -12.04
C ASP A 345 5.54 19.23 -11.97
N ARG A 346 4.80 20.36 -11.89
CA ARG A 346 5.38 21.70 -11.73
C ARG A 346 6.21 21.84 -10.46
N MET A 347 5.70 21.35 -9.33
CA MET A 347 6.41 21.38 -8.04
C MET A 347 7.62 20.46 -8.05
N GLN A 348 7.52 19.28 -8.66
CA GLN A 348 8.65 18.36 -8.83
C GLN A 348 9.79 19.00 -9.63
N SER A 349 9.49 19.62 -10.77
CA SER A 349 10.51 20.33 -11.56
C SER A 349 11.15 21.49 -10.78
N GLN A 350 10.39 22.17 -9.90
CA GLN A 350 10.95 23.21 -9.02
C GLN A 350 11.90 22.63 -7.97
N PHE A 351 11.57 21.48 -7.37
CA PHE A 351 12.46 20.81 -6.42
C PHE A 351 13.72 20.27 -7.10
N GLU A 352 13.61 19.66 -8.28
CA GLU A 352 14.76 19.20 -9.06
C GLU A 352 15.70 20.36 -9.38
N ALA A 353 15.17 21.50 -9.85
CA ALA A 353 15.98 22.69 -10.11
C ALA A 353 16.66 23.26 -8.84
N GLN A 354 16.01 23.19 -7.67
CA GLN A 354 16.63 23.59 -6.40
C GLN A 354 17.74 22.62 -5.97
N ILE A 355 17.52 21.31 -6.15
CA ILE A 355 18.51 20.29 -5.85
C ILE A 355 19.75 20.48 -6.72
N ASP A 356 19.59 20.75 -8.01
CA ASP A 356 20.72 20.93 -8.92
C ASP A 356 21.53 22.20 -8.57
N ARG A 357 20.87 23.31 -8.24
CA ARG A 357 21.57 24.50 -7.69
C ARG A 357 22.33 24.18 -6.40
N LYS A 358 21.75 23.36 -5.51
CA LYS A 358 22.43 22.98 -4.27
C LYS A 358 23.61 22.04 -4.49
N LYS A 359 23.58 21.20 -5.53
CA LYS A 359 24.74 20.42 -5.93
C LYS A 359 25.85 21.32 -6.44
N GLU A 360 25.53 22.29 -7.31
CA GLU A 360 26.50 23.28 -7.79
C GLU A 360 27.14 24.07 -6.62
N ASP A 361 26.33 24.56 -5.67
CA ASP A 361 26.81 25.22 -4.45
C ASP A 361 27.79 24.33 -3.65
N LEU A 362 27.44 23.04 -3.48
CA LEU A 362 28.27 22.08 -2.74
C LEU A 362 29.57 21.74 -3.47
N GLU A 363 29.54 21.62 -4.80
CA GLU A 363 30.73 21.40 -5.62
C GLU A 363 31.69 22.58 -5.53
N ALA A 364 31.18 23.82 -5.59
CA ALA A 364 31.98 25.02 -5.40
C ALA A 364 32.62 25.09 -4.01
N LEU A 365 31.87 24.76 -2.94
CA LEU A 365 32.41 24.71 -1.58
C LEU A 365 33.46 23.61 -1.39
N CYS A 366 33.29 22.45 -2.04
CA CYS A 366 34.29 21.38 -2.02
C CYS A 366 35.60 21.85 -2.68
N GLN A 367 35.53 22.54 -3.82
CA GLN A 367 36.70 23.11 -4.49
C GLN A 367 37.39 24.14 -3.60
N GLU A 368 36.66 25.07 -2.99
CA GLU A 368 37.23 26.06 -2.06
C GLU A 368 37.92 25.38 -0.87
N LYS A 369 37.28 24.35 -0.29
CA LYS A 369 37.85 23.58 0.82
C LYS A 369 39.13 22.85 0.40
N ASP A 370 39.21 22.30 -0.82
CA ASP A 370 40.41 21.66 -1.33
C ASP A 370 41.54 22.68 -1.54
N GLU A 371 41.26 23.86 -2.10
CA GLU A 371 42.23 24.96 -2.23
C GLU A 371 42.77 25.45 -0.87
N ILE A 372 41.90 25.58 0.13
CA ILE A 372 42.31 25.96 1.48
C ILE A 372 43.21 24.87 2.08
N THR A 373 42.86 23.60 1.88
CA THR A 373 43.63 22.47 2.39
C THR A 373 45.03 22.44 1.77
N GLU A 374 45.15 22.69 0.47
CA GLU A 374 46.44 22.81 -0.22
C GLU A 374 47.28 23.96 0.34
N LYS A 375 46.71 25.16 0.47
CA LYS A 375 47.38 26.33 1.07
C LYS A 375 47.82 26.08 2.52
N CYS A 376 47.01 25.39 3.31
CA CYS A 376 47.39 25.00 4.67
C CYS A 376 48.59 24.05 4.66
N GLY A 377 48.62 23.07 3.75
CA GLY A 377 49.75 22.15 3.58
C GLY A 377 51.05 22.90 3.21
N GLU A 378 50.98 23.83 2.27
CA GLU A 378 52.13 24.67 1.88
C GLU A 378 52.67 25.49 3.06
N LEU A 379 51.78 26.12 3.83
CA LEU A 379 52.16 26.90 5.01
C LEU A 379 52.76 26.03 6.11
N GLU A 380 52.25 24.81 6.30
CA GLU A 380 52.84 23.83 7.23
C GLU A 380 54.25 23.44 6.80
N GLU A 381 54.48 23.16 5.52
CA GLU A 381 55.81 22.86 4.99
C GLU A 381 56.78 24.04 5.19
N GLN A 382 56.37 25.26 4.83
CA GLN A 382 57.17 26.48 5.05
C GLN A 382 57.50 26.68 6.53
N LEU A 383 56.53 26.45 7.43
CA LEU A 383 56.74 26.55 8.87
C LEU A 383 57.76 25.50 9.35
N THR A 384 57.71 24.28 8.84
CA THR A 384 58.70 23.25 9.19
C THR A 384 60.10 23.61 8.68
N GLY A 385 60.21 24.17 7.47
CA GLY A 385 61.46 24.70 6.92
C GLY A 385 62.05 25.80 7.81
N CYS A 386 61.25 26.82 8.14
CA CYS A 386 61.67 27.90 9.04
C CYS A 386 62.10 27.38 10.43
N LYS A 387 61.41 26.36 10.97
CA LYS A 387 61.79 25.72 12.24
C LYS A 387 63.15 25.01 12.14
N GLN A 388 63.44 24.35 11.02
CA GLN A 388 64.74 23.73 10.78
C GLN A 388 65.85 24.77 10.65
N GLU A 389 65.62 25.86 9.91
CA GLU A 389 66.57 26.97 9.79
C GLU A 389 66.85 27.65 11.14
N ASN A 390 65.82 27.88 11.96
CA ASN A 390 66.02 28.40 13.31
C ASN A 390 66.87 27.45 14.17
N LYS A 391 66.69 26.13 14.02
CA LYS A 391 67.51 25.14 14.73
C LYS A 391 68.97 25.18 14.26
N THR A 392 69.23 25.29 12.96
CA THR A 392 70.60 25.37 12.44
C THR A 392 71.27 26.69 12.85
N LEU A 393 70.56 27.82 12.79
CA LEU A 393 71.06 29.11 13.27
C LEU A 393 71.34 29.09 14.78
N SER A 394 70.45 28.50 15.58
CA SER A 394 70.68 28.35 17.02
C SER A 394 71.92 27.50 17.32
N ASN A 395 72.15 26.43 16.57
CA ASN A 395 73.36 25.61 16.72
C ASN A 395 74.62 26.40 16.31
N LEU A 396 74.57 27.16 15.22
CA LEU A 396 75.68 27.98 14.76
C LEU A 396 76.01 29.10 15.75
N MET A 397 74.99 29.72 16.35
CA MET A 397 75.18 30.70 17.42
C MET A 397 75.88 30.07 18.63
N GLY A 398 75.50 28.84 19.00
CA GLY A 398 76.17 28.08 20.07
C GLY A 398 77.64 27.82 19.77
N THR A 399 77.97 27.31 18.57
CA THR A 399 79.38 27.06 18.19
C THR A 399 80.20 28.34 18.11
N LEU A 400 79.60 29.45 17.66
CA LEU A 400 80.26 30.76 17.65
C LEU A 400 80.53 31.27 19.07
N GLN A 401 79.60 31.04 20.00
CA GLN A 401 79.77 31.40 21.41
C GLN A 401 80.90 30.58 22.05
N ASP A 402 80.94 29.26 21.83
CA ASP A 402 82.04 28.40 22.30
C ASP A 402 83.40 28.84 21.74
N ALA A 403 83.46 29.15 20.44
CA ALA A 403 84.68 29.65 19.80
C ALA A 403 85.13 31.00 20.38
N HIS A 404 84.18 31.91 20.66
CA HIS A 404 84.47 33.19 21.32
C HIS A 404 85.00 32.99 22.75
N GLU A 405 84.42 32.06 23.53
CA GLU A 405 84.90 31.72 24.86
C GLU A 405 86.33 31.14 24.82
N ALA A 406 86.59 30.18 23.92
CA ALA A 406 87.93 29.62 23.72
C ALA A 406 88.96 30.69 23.30
N LEU A 407 88.58 31.61 22.41
CA LEU A 407 89.44 32.72 21.99
C LEU A 407 89.75 33.67 23.15
N LYS A 408 88.75 33.96 23.99
CA LYS A 408 88.91 34.79 25.19
C LYS A 408 89.86 34.12 26.21
N GLU A 409 89.75 32.80 26.38
CA GLU A 409 90.67 32.03 27.23
C GLU A 409 92.10 32.05 26.68
N GLN A 410 92.29 31.78 25.38
CA GLN A 410 93.60 31.90 24.72
C GLN A 410 94.20 33.29 24.87
N TYR A 411 93.39 34.34 24.70
CA TYR A 411 93.83 35.72 24.89
C TYR A 411 94.30 35.97 26.33
N SER A 412 93.56 35.47 27.34
CA SER A 412 93.94 35.55 28.74
C SER A 412 95.27 34.84 29.03
N ILE A 413 95.45 33.62 28.50
CA ILE A 413 96.70 32.86 28.60
C ILE A 413 97.85 33.63 27.96
N SER A 414 97.69 34.10 26.72
CA SER A 414 98.70 34.87 26.00
C SER A 414 99.09 36.17 26.72
N CYS A 415 98.11 36.87 27.31
CA CYS A 415 98.35 38.06 28.14
C CYS A 415 99.15 37.72 29.41
N SER A 416 98.86 36.59 30.07
CA SER A 416 99.62 36.13 31.24
C SER A 416 101.06 35.76 30.88
N GLN A 417 101.27 35.07 29.75
CA GLN A 417 102.60 34.70 29.25
C GLN A 417 103.43 35.92 28.87
N THR A 418 102.84 36.91 28.20
CA THR A 418 103.53 38.17 27.87
C THR A 418 103.91 38.95 29.12
N LYS A 419 103.07 38.97 30.16
CA LYS A 419 103.43 39.53 31.48
C LYS A 419 104.62 38.80 32.10
N GLN A 420 104.61 37.47 32.11
CA GLN A 420 105.73 36.66 32.62
C GLN A 420 107.03 36.93 31.86
N LEU A 421 106.99 36.89 30.53
CA LEU A 421 108.15 37.21 29.69
C LEU A 421 108.66 38.65 29.91
N GLU A 422 107.76 39.61 30.16
CA GLU A 422 108.15 40.99 30.48
C GLU A 422 108.81 41.10 31.85
N GLU A 423 108.34 40.34 32.86
CA GLU A 423 108.98 40.22 34.16
C GLU A 423 110.35 39.56 34.07
N GLU A 424 110.48 38.46 33.31
CA GLU A 424 111.75 37.81 33.02
C GLU A 424 112.72 38.77 32.32
N ARG A 425 112.25 39.50 31.30
CA ARG A 425 113.06 40.52 30.61
C ARG A 425 113.53 41.60 31.57
N LYS A 426 112.66 42.08 32.47
CA LYS A 426 113.02 43.06 33.51
C LYS A 426 114.05 42.49 34.49
N SER A 427 113.91 41.23 34.90
CA SER A 427 114.86 40.53 35.77
C SER A 427 116.23 40.36 35.11
N LEU A 428 116.27 39.81 33.89
CA LEU A 428 117.48 39.67 33.10
C LEU A 428 118.16 41.03 32.87
N SER A 429 117.38 42.07 32.56
CA SER A 429 117.91 43.44 32.42
C SER A 429 118.55 43.96 33.72
N ARG A 430 117.98 43.66 34.89
CA ARG A 430 118.61 43.97 36.19
C ARG A 430 119.90 43.20 36.40
N GLN A 431 119.90 41.88 36.15
CA GLN A 431 121.09 41.05 36.27
C GLN A 431 122.21 41.53 35.35
N LEU A 432 121.87 41.92 34.12
CA LEU A 432 122.81 42.44 33.13
C LEU A 432 123.41 43.77 33.60
N LYS A 433 122.59 44.69 34.12
CA LYS A 433 123.08 45.94 34.76
C LYS A 433 123.98 45.67 35.97
N GLU A 434 123.67 44.67 36.78
CA GLU A 434 124.48 44.31 37.95
C GLU A 434 125.83 43.69 37.54
N LYS A 435 125.81 42.84 36.52
CA LYS A 435 127.03 42.28 35.90
C LYS A 435 127.87 43.35 35.23
N ASP A 436 127.25 44.29 34.51
CA ASP A 436 127.94 45.45 33.94
C ASP A 436 128.57 46.31 35.03
N ALA A 437 127.87 46.55 36.15
CA ALA A 437 128.41 47.27 37.30
C ALA A 437 129.58 46.50 37.96
N MET A 438 129.50 45.17 38.06
CA MET A 438 130.61 44.33 38.52
C MET A 438 131.80 44.36 37.55
N LEU A 439 131.56 44.30 36.24
CA LEU A 439 132.60 44.41 35.21
C LEU A 439 133.26 45.78 35.25
N GLN A 440 132.49 46.86 35.42
CA GLN A 440 133.05 48.20 35.65
C GLN A 440 133.91 48.24 36.91
N LYS A 441 133.44 47.68 38.04
CA LYS A 441 134.25 47.57 39.26
C LYS A 441 135.54 46.78 39.01
N GLN A 442 135.46 45.63 38.34
CA GLN A 442 136.60 44.79 38.00
C GLN A 442 137.58 45.51 37.05
N SER A 443 137.06 46.23 36.06
CA SER A 443 137.82 47.06 35.14
C SER A 443 138.56 48.19 35.87
N ILE A 444 137.91 48.86 36.83
CA ILE A 444 138.56 49.85 37.71
C ILE A 444 139.65 49.20 38.55
N THR A 445 139.42 48.03 39.16
CA THR A 445 140.48 47.32 39.90
C THR A 445 141.63 46.84 39.00
N LEU A 446 141.34 46.38 37.78
CA LEU A 446 142.36 46.02 36.80
C LEU A 446 143.15 47.25 36.38
N GLN A 447 142.49 48.38 36.13
CA GLN A 447 143.15 49.66 35.82
C GLN A 447 144.03 50.11 37.00
N ASN A 448 143.55 50.00 38.24
CA ASN A 448 144.34 50.28 39.44
C ASN A 448 145.53 49.31 39.61
N LEU A 449 145.38 48.03 39.25
CA LEU A 449 146.47 47.06 39.22
C LEU A 449 147.46 47.35 38.08
N GLN A 450 146.98 47.82 36.93
CA GLN A 450 147.80 48.25 35.78
C GLN A 450 148.58 49.52 36.11
N SER A 451 147.98 50.46 36.86
CA SER A 451 148.66 51.63 37.41
C SER A 451 149.73 51.24 38.42
N LYS A 452 149.44 50.29 39.32
CA LYS A 452 150.45 49.73 40.25
C LYS A 452 151.57 48.97 39.55
N TYR A 453 151.28 48.28 38.44
CA TYR A 453 152.28 47.56 37.65
C TYR A 453 153.17 48.52 36.84
N LYS A 454 152.61 49.65 36.36
CA LYS A 454 153.34 50.74 35.70
C LYS A 454 154.18 51.61 36.65
N GLU A 455 153.99 51.51 37.96
CA GLU A 455 154.85 52.15 38.97
C GLU A 455 156.02 51.25 39.41
N THR A 456 156.11 50.01 38.88
CA THR A 456 157.15 49.02 39.21
C THR A 456 158.06 48.61 38.04
N GLU A 457 157.93 49.27 36.88
CA GLU A 457 158.95 49.36 35.83
C GLU A 457 159.37 50.83 35.69
#